data_AF-A0A831RIT9-F1
#
_entry.id   AF-A0A831RIT9-F1
#
_cell.length_a   1.000
_cell.length_b   1.000
_cell.length_c   1.000
_cell.angle_alpha   90.00
_cell.angle_beta   90.00
_cell.angle_gamma   90.00
#
_symmetry.space_group_name_H-M   'P 1'
#
loop_
_entity.id
_entity.type
_entity.pdbx_description
1 polymer ?
#
loop_
_entity_poly.entity_id
_entity_poly.type
_entity_poly.pdbx_seq_one_letter_code
_entity_poly.pdbx_strand_id
1 'polypeptide(L)'
;METLFAALDSGATVLTASHHLARHLADAYDRDRARRAGCWPGADVLPYAAWLERTWEGGLDAGAWEGEGPPMLLSATQETALWEGVLEESEAGGALLQLPAAARRAREAWGLLAAWRCRLEAHRALLNADAEALLRWGTALRRRLARHGWLDSATLPERLTAAFHDGRLTAPAHVVLAGFDEFDPQQESLQEALRAAGTGIEVWRPQAGPGAAMRLNQPDAAHELEAAVRWARGLLEDDAAGPIGLVVPDLAHNRAAVERVLERILRPGAGLPGASGGHRPYHLSLGVPLAEVPVVRAALQVLALARGAVPLEEAGALLRSPFLAGYPAEAYARARLDARLRRFGVTTVSSARLRDLAMRTGERWEPCPRLAAGLARLTRAGAAPRRAAPADWARLWARRLAALGWPGGRGLDSAEYQALDAFRDLLSAFAGLGEV
;
A
#
# COMPACT_ATOMS: atom_id res chain seq x y z
N MET A 1 4.30 28.05 -6.68
CA MET A 1 3.28 27.67 -5.68
C MET A 1 2.12 28.64 -5.68
N GLU A 2 2.34 29.95 -5.64
CA GLU A 2 1.26 30.95 -5.68
C GLU A 2 0.32 30.81 -6.89
N THR A 3 0.86 30.58 -8.09
CA THR A 3 0.05 30.35 -9.31
C THR A 3 -0.86 29.13 -9.18
N LEU A 4 -0.36 28.04 -8.60
CA LEU A 4 -1.14 26.82 -8.35
C LEU A 4 -2.25 27.06 -7.32
N PHE A 5 -1.96 27.82 -6.26
CA PHE A 5 -2.94 28.13 -5.23
C PHE A 5 -4.04 29.07 -5.74
N ALA A 6 -3.71 30.00 -6.63
CA ALA A 6 -4.69 30.84 -7.31
C ALA A 6 -5.60 30.00 -8.24
N ALA A 7 -5.04 29.01 -8.94
CA ALA A 7 -5.84 28.08 -9.74
C ALA A 7 -6.82 27.28 -8.86
N LEU A 8 -6.36 26.75 -7.73
CA LEU A 8 -7.22 26.06 -6.76
C LEU A 8 -8.33 26.96 -6.21
N ASP A 9 -8.05 28.24 -5.90
CA ASP A 9 -9.08 29.20 -5.47
C ASP A 9 -10.16 29.41 -6.54
N SER A 10 -9.78 29.33 -7.82
CA SER A 10 -10.73 29.45 -8.94
C SER A 10 -11.52 28.16 -9.22
N GLY A 11 -11.33 27.11 -8.40
CA GLY A 11 -12.00 25.82 -8.55
C GLY A 11 -11.34 24.87 -9.55
N ALA A 12 -10.05 25.06 -9.85
CA ALA A 12 -9.32 24.16 -10.73
C ALA A 12 -9.06 22.79 -10.07
N THR A 13 -9.09 21.73 -10.87
CA THR A 13 -8.64 20.40 -10.44
C THR A 13 -7.15 20.24 -10.72
N VAL A 14 -6.35 19.93 -9.71
CA VAL A 14 -4.91 19.67 -9.85
C VAL A 14 -4.66 18.17 -9.93
N LEU A 15 -4.13 17.71 -11.05
CA LEU A 15 -3.72 16.32 -11.25
C LEU A 15 -2.22 16.18 -11.06
N THR A 16 -1.82 15.18 -10.30
CA THR A 16 -0.41 14.93 -9.96
C THR A 16 0.06 13.57 -10.47
N ALA A 17 1.34 13.48 -10.81
CA ALA A 17 1.97 12.22 -11.20
C ALA A 17 2.14 11.22 -10.04
N SER A 18 2.01 11.67 -8.77
CA SER A 18 2.18 10.78 -7.61
C SER A 18 1.31 11.17 -6.41
N HIS A 19 0.93 10.18 -5.62
CA HIS A 19 0.24 10.37 -4.33
C HIS A 19 1.03 11.27 -3.37
N HIS A 20 2.36 11.16 -3.38
CA HIS A 20 3.20 11.99 -2.51
C HIS A 20 3.08 13.47 -2.87
N LEU A 21 3.14 13.79 -4.16
CA LEU A 21 2.99 15.16 -4.64
C LEU A 21 1.58 15.69 -4.34
N ALA A 22 0.53 14.89 -4.56
CA ALA A 22 -0.85 15.28 -4.25
C ALA A 22 -0.98 15.74 -2.79
N ARG A 23 -0.56 14.90 -1.84
CA ARG A 23 -0.60 15.23 -0.40
C ARG A 23 0.23 16.46 -0.09
N HIS A 24 1.45 16.55 -0.62
CA HIS A 24 2.33 17.69 -0.35
C HIS A 24 1.71 19.02 -0.81
N LEU A 25 1.10 19.04 -2.00
CA LEU A 25 0.44 20.23 -2.53
C LEU A 25 -0.82 20.59 -1.75
N ALA A 26 -1.63 19.60 -1.36
CA ALA A 26 -2.80 19.81 -0.49
C ALA A 26 -2.39 20.37 0.88
N ASP A 27 -1.41 19.77 1.56
CA ASP A 27 -0.88 20.23 2.85
C ASP A 27 -0.25 21.63 2.76
N ALA A 28 0.40 21.95 1.63
CA ALA A 28 0.97 23.26 1.39
C ALA A 28 -0.14 24.32 1.19
N TYR A 29 -1.19 23.97 0.46
CA TYR A 29 -2.36 24.84 0.27
C TYR A 29 -3.09 25.10 1.59
N ASP A 30 -3.36 24.04 2.38
CA ASP A 30 -4.04 24.17 3.67
C ASP A 30 -3.24 25.03 4.65
N ARG A 31 -1.91 24.91 4.68
CA ARG A 31 -1.05 25.78 5.51
C ARG A 31 -1.08 27.24 5.08
N ASP A 32 -1.17 27.52 3.78
CA ASP A 32 -1.30 28.90 3.29
C ASP A 32 -2.68 29.48 3.65
N ARG A 33 -3.76 28.71 3.47
CA ARG A 33 -5.13 29.14 3.80
C ARG A 33 -5.37 29.31 5.28
N ALA A 34 -4.81 28.45 6.13
CA ALA A 34 -4.89 28.57 7.58
C ALA A 34 -4.37 29.92 8.11
N ARG A 35 -3.46 30.57 7.38
CA ARG A 35 -2.92 31.90 7.74
C ARG A 35 -3.83 33.05 7.30
N ARG A 36 -4.74 32.81 6.34
CA ARG A 36 -5.54 33.84 5.66
C ARG A 36 -7.04 33.77 6.00
N ALA A 37 -7.55 32.59 6.35
CA ALA A 37 -8.97 32.34 6.60
C ALA A 37 -9.17 31.34 7.75
N GLY A 38 -10.32 31.42 8.43
CA GLY A 38 -10.69 30.48 9.50
C GLY A 38 -11.34 29.19 9.01
N CYS A 39 -11.84 29.16 7.77
CA CYS A 39 -12.42 28.00 7.11
C CYS A 39 -12.26 28.18 5.59
N TRP A 40 -11.93 27.12 4.87
CA TRP A 40 -11.79 27.12 3.41
C TRP A 40 -12.20 25.76 2.85
N PRO A 41 -12.64 25.69 1.57
CA PRO A 41 -12.85 24.41 0.89
C PRO A 41 -11.54 23.63 0.76
N GLY A 42 -11.62 22.31 0.89
CA GLY A 42 -10.47 21.43 0.63
C GLY A 42 -9.98 21.57 -0.82
N ALA A 43 -8.67 21.53 -1.03
CA ALA A 43 -8.09 21.60 -2.36
C ALA A 43 -8.45 20.36 -3.20
N ASP A 44 -8.90 20.57 -4.43
CA ASP A 44 -9.10 19.48 -5.38
C ASP A 44 -7.77 19.06 -6.02
N VAL A 45 -6.96 18.33 -5.24
CA VAL A 45 -5.63 17.84 -5.66
C VAL A 45 -5.61 16.33 -5.58
N LEU A 46 -5.46 15.67 -6.73
CA LEU A 46 -5.52 14.21 -6.83
C LEU A 46 -4.39 13.64 -7.69
N PRO A 47 -3.97 12.40 -7.44
CA PRO A 47 -3.21 11.62 -8.42
C PRO A 47 -4.04 11.38 -9.68
N TYR A 48 -3.39 11.32 -10.84
CA TYR A 48 -4.05 11.08 -12.12
C TYR A 48 -4.98 9.86 -12.11
N ALA A 49 -4.50 8.71 -11.61
CA ALA A 49 -5.30 7.49 -11.52
C ALA A 49 -6.57 7.66 -10.67
N ALA A 50 -6.45 8.30 -9.51
CA ALA A 50 -7.59 8.56 -8.63
C ALA A 50 -8.61 9.51 -9.27
N TRP A 51 -8.16 10.47 -10.09
CA TRP A 51 -9.06 11.33 -10.85
C TRP A 51 -9.81 10.58 -11.95
N LEU A 52 -9.18 9.62 -12.63
CA LEU A 52 -9.86 8.77 -13.60
C LEU A 52 -10.97 7.95 -12.92
N GLU A 53 -10.66 7.31 -11.78
CA GLU A 53 -11.63 6.54 -10.98
C GLU A 53 -12.80 7.44 -10.52
N ARG A 54 -12.50 8.61 -9.94
CA ARG A 54 -13.53 9.58 -9.54
C ARG A 54 -14.41 10.02 -10.70
N THR A 55 -13.82 10.24 -11.88
CA THR A 55 -14.56 10.67 -13.08
C THR A 55 -15.45 9.55 -13.60
N TRP A 56 -14.98 8.30 -13.54
CA TRP A 56 -15.78 7.12 -13.85
C TRP A 56 -17.01 6.99 -12.94
N GLU A 57 -16.78 7.08 -11.62
CA GLU A 57 -17.82 7.03 -10.60
C GLU A 57 -18.83 8.16 -10.75
N GLY A 58 -18.38 9.40 -10.93
CA GLY A 58 -19.27 10.54 -11.18
C GLY A 58 -20.11 10.37 -12.45
N GLY A 59 -19.60 9.66 -13.47
CA GLY A 59 -20.35 9.29 -14.65
C GLY A 59 -21.45 8.24 -14.37
N LEU A 60 -21.25 7.33 -13.41
CA LEU A 60 -22.28 6.38 -12.97
C LEU A 60 -23.44 7.13 -12.33
N ASP A 61 -23.13 8.05 -11.42
CA ASP A 61 -24.14 8.87 -10.74
C ASP A 61 -24.91 9.78 -11.70
N ALA A 62 -24.24 10.27 -12.75
CA ALA A 62 -24.83 11.13 -13.78
C ALA A 62 -25.54 10.36 -14.91
N GLY A 63 -25.57 9.02 -14.86
CA GLY A 63 -26.21 8.20 -15.89
C GLY A 63 -25.47 8.14 -17.24
N ALA A 64 -24.21 8.56 -17.30
CA ALA A 64 -23.40 8.63 -18.53
C ALA A 64 -23.14 7.26 -19.20
N TRP A 65 -23.44 6.19 -18.48
CA TRP A 65 -23.17 4.80 -18.86
C TRP A 65 -24.43 3.93 -18.97
N GLU A 66 -25.63 4.48 -18.74
CA GLU A 66 -26.89 3.71 -18.65
C GLU A 66 -27.26 2.97 -19.95
N GLY A 67 -26.91 3.53 -21.11
CA GLY A 67 -27.27 2.95 -22.41
C GLY A 67 -26.64 1.58 -22.70
N GLU A 68 -25.51 1.25 -22.09
CA GLU A 68 -24.76 0.00 -22.33
C GLU A 68 -24.80 -0.98 -21.14
N GLY A 69 -25.32 -0.55 -19.99
CA GLY A 69 -25.04 -1.18 -18.69
C GLY A 69 -23.59 -0.90 -18.29
N PRO A 70 -23.33 -0.14 -17.21
CA PRO A 70 -21.96 0.24 -16.88
C PRO A 70 -21.11 -1.00 -16.58
N PRO A 71 -19.95 -1.18 -17.23
CA PRO A 71 -19.05 -2.23 -16.84
C PRO A 71 -18.54 -1.99 -15.41
N MET A 72 -18.29 -3.06 -14.67
CA MET A 72 -17.67 -2.96 -13.35
C MET A 72 -16.19 -2.61 -13.54
N LEU A 73 -15.76 -1.47 -13.01
CA LEU A 73 -14.35 -1.10 -12.96
C LEU A 73 -13.63 -2.00 -11.96
N LEU A 74 -12.62 -2.74 -12.43
CA LEU A 74 -11.85 -3.65 -11.61
C LEU A 74 -10.88 -2.90 -10.70
N SER A 75 -10.79 -3.33 -9.45
CA SER A 75 -9.71 -2.92 -8.56
C SER A 75 -8.36 -3.54 -8.99
N ALA A 76 -7.25 -2.92 -8.59
CA ALA A 76 -5.91 -3.44 -8.87
C ALA A 76 -5.69 -4.88 -8.39
N THR A 77 -6.33 -5.29 -7.29
CA THR A 77 -6.26 -6.66 -6.76
C THR A 77 -7.06 -7.64 -7.63
N GLN A 78 -8.27 -7.25 -8.05
CA GLN A 78 -9.10 -8.05 -8.96
C GLN A 78 -8.42 -8.24 -10.32
N GLU A 79 -7.82 -7.18 -10.88
CA GLU A 79 -7.03 -7.31 -12.10
C GLU A 79 -5.85 -8.27 -11.95
N THR A 80 -5.13 -8.21 -10.83
CA THR A 80 -4.00 -9.13 -10.58
C THR A 80 -4.48 -10.58 -10.56
N ALA A 81 -5.57 -10.86 -9.84
CA ALA A 81 -6.16 -12.19 -9.77
C ALA A 81 -6.64 -12.67 -11.16
N LEU A 82 -7.22 -11.77 -11.96
CA LEU A 82 -7.65 -12.07 -13.32
C LEU A 82 -6.45 -12.44 -14.21
N TRP A 83 -5.34 -11.69 -14.12
CA TRP A 83 -4.10 -12.02 -14.82
C TRP A 83 -3.52 -13.36 -14.36
N GLU A 84 -3.49 -13.63 -13.05
CA GLU A 84 -3.04 -14.93 -12.51
C GLU A 84 -3.88 -16.07 -13.11
N GLY A 85 -5.21 -15.94 -13.14
CA GLY A 85 -6.10 -16.95 -13.73
C GLY A 85 -5.96 -17.08 -15.25
N VAL A 86 -5.63 -16.01 -15.99
CA VAL A 86 -5.32 -16.08 -17.43
C VAL A 86 -4.02 -16.84 -17.68
N LEU A 87 -3.00 -16.60 -16.85
CA LEU A 87 -1.73 -17.30 -16.96
C LEU A 87 -1.88 -18.77 -16.58
N GLU A 88 -2.57 -19.09 -15.48
CA GLU A 88 -2.76 -20.45 -14.98
C GLU A 88 -3.45 -21.37 -16.01
N GLU A 89 -4.41 -20.85 -16.76
CA GLU A 89 -5.11 -21.59 -17.82
C GLU A 89 -4.30 -21.71 -19.13
N SER A 90 -3.16 -21.03 -19.23
CA SER A 90 -2.34 -21.03 -20.45
C SER A 90 -1.25 -22.12 -20.40
N GLU A 91 -0.95 -22.71 -21.56
CA GLU A 91 0.12 -23.71 -21.70
C GLU A 91 1.48 -23.17 -21.24
N ALA A 92 1.79 -21.91 -21.59
CA ALA A 92 3.00 -21.23 -21.15
C ALA A 92 3.04 -20.99 -19.63
N GLY A 93 1.87 -20.81 -18.99
CA GLY A 93 1.77 -20.62 -17.55
C GLY A 93 2.09 -21.86 -16.73
N GLY A 94 1.78 -23.06 -17.25
CA GLY A 94 2.13 -24.32 -16.62
C GLY A 94 3.64 -24.55 -16.44
N ALA A 95 4.47 -23.85 -17.22
CA ALA A 95 5.93 -23.90 -17.13
C ALA A 95 6.53 -22.81 -16.21
N LEU A 96 5.73 -21.86 -15.73
CA LEU A 96 6.22 -20.74 -14.93
C LEU A 96 6.48 -21.14 -13.48
N LEU A 97 7.72 -20.93 -13.02
CA LEU A 97 8.11 -21.17 -11.62
C LEU A 97 7.48 -20.19 -10.62
N GLN A 98 7.14 -18.98 -11.07
CA GLN A 98 6.63 -17.87 -10.24
C GLN A 98 5.46 -17.16 -10.93
N LEU A 99 4.34 -17.86 -11.06
CA LEU A 99 3.13 -17.37 -11.72
C LEU A 99 2.66 -15.99 -11.22
N PRO A 100 2.61 -15.70 -9.90
CA PRO A 100 2.20 -14.37 -9.41
C PRO A 100 3.13 -13.24 -9.87
N ALA A 101 4.44 -13.49 -9.94
CA ALA A 101 5.40 -12.50 -10.39
C ALA A 101 5.29 -12.26 -11.90
N ALA A 102 5.07 -13.32 -12.67
CA ALA A 102 4.85 -13.24 -14.10
C ALA A 102 3.53 -12.51 -14.44
N ALA A 103 2.45 -12.78 -13.71
CA ALA A 103 1.17 -12.11 -13.87
C ALA A 103 1.29 -10.59 -13.65
N ARG A 104 2.01 -10.16 -12.60
CA ARG A 104 2.29 -8.73 -12.37
C ARG A 104 3.06 -8.09 -13.53
N ARG A 105 4.12 -8.74 -14.02
CA ARG A 105 4.90 -8.25 -15.17
C ARG A 105 4.06 -8.19 -16.45
N ALA A 106 3.21 -9.20 -16.69
CA ALA A 106 2.33 -9.22 -17.84
C ALA A 106 1.32 -8.06 -17.78
N ARG A 107 0.72 -7.81 -16.61
CA ARG A 107 -0.15 -6.65 -16.38
C ARG A 107 0.57 -5.33 -16.62
N GLU A 108 1.78 -5.15 -16.06
CA GLU A 108 2.58 -3.94 -16.24
C GLU A 108 2.90 -3.70 -17.72
N ALA A 109 3.36 -4.73 -18.43
CA ALA A 109 3.63 -4.65 -19.86
C ALA A 109 2.37 -4.32 -20.66
N TRP A 110 1.24 -4.93 -20.33
CA TRP A 110 -0.05 -4.66 -20.98
C TRP A 110 -0.53 -3.23 -20.74
N GLY A 111 -0.41 -2.72 -19.52
CA GLY A 111 -0.70 -1.33 -19.19
C GLY A 111 0.18 -0.36 -19.96
N LEU A 112 1.48 -0.65 -20.11
CA LEU A 112 2.38 0.16 -20.92
C LEU A 112 1.97 0.19 -22.39
N LEU A 113 1.56 -0.95 -22.94
CA LEU A 113 1.07 -1.02 -24.32
C LEU A 113 -0.18 -0.19 -24.54
N ALA A 114 -1.11 -0.20 -23.57
CA ALA A 114 -2.31 0.64 -23.59
C ALA A 114 -1.95 2.13 -23.52
N ALA A 115 -1.13 2.53 -22.54
CA ALA A 115 -0.68 3.91 -22.35
C ALA A 115 0.00 4.49 -23.61
N TRP A 116 0.82 3.67 -24.29
CA TRP A 116 1.48 4.05 -25.55
C TRP A 116 0.64 3.78 -26.80
N ARG A 117 -0.61 3.35 -26.64
CA ARG A 117 -1.56 3.02 -27.72
C ARG A 117 -0.96 2.04 -28.75
N CYS A 118 -0.08 1.16 -28.30
CA CYS A 118 0.62 0.18 -29.13
C CYS A 118 -0.21 -1.09 -29.28
N ARG A 119 -0.38 -1.56 -30.52
CA ARG A 119 -1.10 -2.80 -30.84
C ARG A 119 -0.11 -3.89 -31.23
N LEU A 120 0.16 -4.85 -30.34
CA LEU A 120 1.11 -5.95 -30.63
C LEU A 120 0.71 -6.74 -31.88
N GLU A 121 -0.59 -6.87 -32.15
CA GLU A 121 -1.12 -7.60 -33.30
C GLU A 121 -0.58 -7.04 -34.62
N ALA A 122 -0.35 -5.72 -34.70
CA ALA A 122 0.19 -5.05 -35.88
C ALA A 122 1.69 -5.33 -36.09
N HIS A 123 2.39 -5.79 -35.05
CA HIS A 123 3.84 -6.03 -35.06
C HIS A 123 4.19 -7.51 -34.90
N ARG A 124 3.28 -8.41 -35.25
CA ARG A 124 3.41 -9.86 -35.03
C ARG A 124 4.72 -10.46 -35.56
N ALA A 125 5.24 -9.93 -36.67
CA ALA A 125 6.49 -10.39 -37.29
C ALA A 125 7.76 -10.05 -36.47
N LEU A 126 7.67 -9.15 -35.49
CA LEU A 126 8.78 -8.68 -34.66
C LEU A 126 8.75 -9.30 -33.25
N LEU A 127 7.74 -10.13 -32.95
CA LEU A 127 7.54 -10.66 -31.61
C LEU A 127 8.48 -11.85 -31.34
N ASN A 128 9.07 -11.87 -30.15
CA ASN A 128 9.73 -13.05 -29.61
C ASN A 128 8.70 -13.93 -28.86
N ALA A 129 9.12 -15.10 -28.38
CA ALA A 129 8.23 -16.04 -27.69
C ALA A 129 7.49 -15.42 -26.48
N ASP A 130 8.15 -14.55 -25.71
CA ASP A 130 7.55 -13.88 -24.56
C ASP A 130 6.49 -12.86 -24.98
N ALA A 131 6.76 -12.07 -26.02
CA ALA A 131 5.81 -11.10 -26.55
C ALA A 131 4.61 -11.77 -27.23
N GLU A 132 4.82 -12.92 -27.88
CA GLU A 132 3.72 -13.74 -28.38
C GLU A 132 2.86 -14.32 -27.25
N ALA A 133 3.49 -14.77 -26.15
CA ALA A 133 2.77 -15.23 -24.97
C ALA A 133 1.95 -14.09 -24.35
N LEU A 134 2.55 -12.91 -24.19
CA LEU A 134 1.85 -11.71 -23.72
C LEU A 134 0.66 -11.35 -24.61
N LEU A 135 0.83 -11.40 -25.94
CA LEU A 135 -0.27 -11.14 -26.87
C LEU A 135 -1.43 -12.14 -26.69
N ARG A 136 -1.11 -13.43 -26.52
CA ARG A 136 -2.13 -14.46 -26.25
C ARG A 136 -2.85 -14.20 -24.92
N TRP A 137 -2.10 -13.91 -23.86
CA TRP A 137 -2.68 -13.62 -22.54
C TRP A 137 -3.55 -12.35 -22.56
N GLY A 138 -3.08 -11.26 -23.16
CA GLY A 138 -3.86 -10.03 -23.29
C GLY A 138 -5.12 -10.20 -24.15
N THR A 139 -5.05 -11.02 -25.19
CA THR A 139 -6.25 -11.40 -25.97
C THR A 139 -7.26 -12.18 -25.12
N ALA A 140 -6.78 -13.12 -24.31
CA ALA A 140 -7.63 -13.88 -23.39
C ALA A 140 -8.25 -12.97 -22.31
N LEU A 141 -7.46 -12.05 -21.75
CA LEU A 141 -7.93 -11.03 -20.80
C LEU A 141 -9.06 -10.20 -21.40
N ARG A 142 -8.86 -9.59 -22.58
CA ARG A 142 -9.87 -8.79 -23.27
C ARG A 142 -11.19 -9.54 -23.49
N ARG A 143 -11.10 -10.84 -23.82
CA ARG A 143 -12.30 -11.69 -23.96
C ARG A 143 -13.03 -11.90 -22.64
N ARG A 144 -12.31 -12.07 -21.52
CA ARG A 144 -12.92 -12.17 -20.19
C ARG A 144 -13.57 -10.85 -19.78
N LEU A 145 -12.87 -9.73 -19.93
CA LEU A 145 -13.41 -8.40 -19.65
C LEU A 145 -14.73 -8.15 -20.41
N ALA A 146 -14.73 -8.42 -21.72
CA ALA A 146 -15.93 -8.26 -22.55
C ALA A 146 -17.08 -9.20 -22.16
N ARG A 147 -16.78 -10.45 -21.79
CA ARG A 147 -17.80 -11.44 -21.40
C ARG A 147 -18.51 -11.09 -20.11
N HIS A 148 -17.77 -10.56 -19.13
CA HIS A 148 -18.29 -10.28 -17.79
C HIS A 148 -18.71 -8.82 -17.60
N GLY A 149 -18.54 -7.96 -18.61
CA GLY A 149 -18.82 -6.53 -18.49
C GLY A 149 -17.88 -5.88 -17.49
N TRP A 150 -16.58 -6.16 -17.58
CA TRP A 150 -15.57 -5.56 -16.71
C TRP A 150 -14.72 -4.56 -17.48
N LEU A 151 -14.23 -3.56 -16.77
CA LEU A 151 -13.31 -2.54 -17.26
C LEU A 151 -12.03 -2.60 -16.43
N ASP A 152 -10.87 -2.65 -17.09
CA ASP A 152 -9.58 -2.54 -16.42
C ASP A 152 -9.09 -1.09 -16.40
N SER A 153 -8.21 -0.79 -15.46
CA SER A 153 -7.55 0.51 -15.31
C SER A 153 -6.78 0.92 -16.56
N ALA A 154 -6.25 -0.04 -17.32
CA ALA A 154 -5.50 0.22 -18.54
C ALA A 154 -6.35 0.82 -19.67
N THR A 155 -7.63 0.47 -19.77
CA THR A 155 -8.54 0.98 -20.83
C THR A 155 -9.49 2.08 -20.35
N LEU A 156 -9.49 2.38 -19.05
CA LEU A 156 -10.29 3.44 -18.47
C LEU A 156 -10.05 4.82 -19.12
N PRO A 157 -8.80 5.27 -19.38
CA PRO A 157 -8.57 6.56 -20.03
C PRO A 157 -9.21 6.70 -21.42
N GLU A 158 -9.15 5.67 -22.28
CA GLU A 158 -9.82 5.72 -23.58
C GLU A 158 -11.34 5.80 -23.43
N ARG A 159 -11.89 5.09 -22.45
CA ARG A 159 -13.34 5.10 -22.20
C ARG A 159 -13.82 6.48 -21.76
N LEU A 160 -13.06 7.15 -20.89
CA LEU A 160 -13.34 8.54 -20.49
C LEU A 160 -13.13 9.52 -21.65
N THR A 161 -12.06 9.34 -22.44
CA THR A 161 -11.77 10.16 -23.64
C THR A 161 -12.95 10.15 -24.61
N ALA A 162 -13.49 8.96 -24.92
CA ALA A 162 -14.66 8.83 -25.77
C ALA A 162 -15.89 9.50 -25.15
N ALA A 163 -16.12 9.34 -23.85
CA ALA A 163 -17.29 9.93 -23.18
C ALA A 163 -17.25 11.46 -23.12
N PHE A 164 -16.06 12.08 -22.98
CA PHE A 164 -15.91 13.53 -23.13
C PHE A 164 -16.15 13.99 -24.56
N HIS A 165 -15.64 13.25 -25.55
CA HIS A 165 -15.84 13.58 -26.96
C HIS A 165 -17.33 13.49 -27.38
N ASP A 166 -18.06 12.52 -26.81
CA ASP A 166 -19.50 12.33 -27.04
C ASP A 166 -20.38 13.32 -26.23
N GLY A 167 -19.78 14.14 -25.35
CA GLY A 167 -20.52 15.03 -24.45
C GLY A 167 -21.33 14.32 -23.37
N ARG A 168 -21.04 13.05 -23.09
CA ARG A 168 -21.71 12.24 -22.05
C ARG A 168 -21.23 12.58 -20.64
N LEU A 169 -20.01 13.08 -20.52
CA LEU A 169 -19.45 13.56 -19.26
C LEU A 169 -19.27 15.08 -19.30
N THR A 170 -19.49 15.71 -18.14
CA THR A 170 -19.18 17.13 -17.96
C THR A 170 -17.69 17.29 -17.70
N ALA A 171 -17.01 18.01 -18.58
CA ALA A 171 -15.58 18.30 -18.41
C ALA A 171 -15.36 19.39 -17.33
N PRO A 172 -14.31 19.27 -16.50
CA PRO A 172 -13.93 20.33 -15.57
C PRO A 172 -13.56 21.62 -16.31
N ALA A 173 -13.82 22.78 -15.72
CA ALA A 173 -13.51 24.05 -16.37
C ALA A 173 -11.99 24.28 -16.54
N HIS A 174 -11.20 23.88 -15.53
CA HIS A 174 -9.76 24.11 -15.50
C HIS A 174 -9.03 22.94 -14.81
N VAL A 175 -7.97 22.44 -15.45
CA VAL A 175 -7.12 21.36 -14.96
C VAL A 175 -5.66 21.79 -14.97
N VAL A 176 -4.95 21.55 -13.87
CA VAL A 176 -3.51 21.78 -13.76
C VAL A 176 -2.77 20.46 -13.58
N LEU A 177 -1.83 20.17 -14.47
CA LEU A 177 -1.00 18.96 -14.46
C LEU A 177 0.33 19.24 -13.76
N ALA A 178 0.61 18.57 -12.65
CA ALA A 178 1.79 18.80 -11.82
C ALA A 178 2.67 17.54 -11.66
N GLY A 179 3.97 17.70 -11.91
CA GLY A 179 4.97 16.64 -11.68
C GLY A 179 5.06 15.57 -12.77
N PHE A 180 4.58 15.85 -13.98
CA PHE A 180 4.78 15.00 -15.15
C PHE A 180 6.03 15.44 -15.91
N ASP A 181 6.97 14.52 -16.10
CA ASP A 181 8.18 14.75 -16.90
C ASP A 181 7.87 14.67 -18.40
N GLU A 182 7.13 13.62 -18.78
CA GLU A 182 6.58 13.37 -20.10
C GLU A 182 5.12 12.89 -19.98
N PHE A 183 4.37 13.02 -21.07
CA PHE A 183 3.02 12.48 -21.17
C PHE A 183 3.02 11.34 -22.17
N ASP A 184 2.35 10.24 -21.83
CA ASP A 184 2.14 9.15 -22.77
C ASP A 184 1.02 9.50 -23.78
N PRO A 185 0.97 8.84 -24.96
CA PRO A 185 -0.03 9.10 -25.98
C PRO A 185 -1.49 8.96 -25.53
N GLN A 186 -1.79 8.12 -24.53
CA GLN A 186 -3.13 7.95 -23.97
C GLN A 186 -3.49 9.17 -23.11
N GLN A 187 -2.58 9.66 -22.27
CA GLN A 187 -2.73 10.91 -21.53
C GLN A 187 -2.89 12.11 -22.45
N GLU A 188 -2.09 12.21 -23.52
CA GLU A 188 -2.21 13.28 -24.51
C GLU A 188 -3.59 13.28 -25.18
N SER A 189 -4.08 12.10 -25.59
CA SER A 189 -5.41 11.95 -26.19
C SER A 189 -6.53 12.39 -25.24
N LEU A 190 -6.42 12.12 -23.95
CA LEU A 190 -7.41 12.56 -22.96
C LEU A 190 -7.35 14.06 -22.75
N GLN A 191 -6.16 14.65 -22.70
CA GLN A 191 -5.98 16.10 -22.63
C GLN A 191 -6.60 16.80 -23.85
N GLU A 192 -6.44 16.26 -25.05
CA GLU A 192 -7.05 16.78 -26.27
C GLU A 192 -8.58 16.75 -26.19
N ALA A 193 -9.17 15.63 -25.76
CA ALA A 193 -10.62 15.53 -25.58
C ALA A 193 -11.16 16.53 -24.55
N LEU A 194 -10.44 16.73 -23.44
CA LEU A 194 -10.79 17.74 -22.43
C LEU A 194 -10.70 19.16 -23.00
N ARG A 195 -9.65 19.51 -23.75
CA ARG A 195 -9.53 20.82 -24.41
C ARG A 195 -10.64 21.04 -25.42
N ALA A 196 -10.99 20.02 -26.20
CA ALA A 196 -12.10 20.08 -27.16
C ALA A 196 -13.45 20.28 -26.46
N ALA A 197 -13.62 19.74 -25.26
CA ALA A 197 -14.78 19.97 -24.39
C ALA A 197 -14.75 21.32 -23.64
N GLY A 198 -13.75 22.17 -23.89
CA GLY A 198 -13.64 23.52 -23.31
C GLY A 198 -12.84 23.61 -21.99
N THR A 199 -12.13 22.55 -21.59
CA THR A 199 -11.28 22.56 -20.40
C THR A 199 -10.01 23.37 -20.65
N GLY A 200 -9.72 24.36 -19.81
CA GLY A 200 -8.38 24.94 -19.73
C GLY A 200 -7.40 23.92 -19.15
N ILE A 201 -6.26 23.67 -19.82
CA ILE A 201 -5.23 22.76 -19.30
C ILE A 201 -3.91 23.50 -19.20
N GLU A 202 -3.34 23.53 -18.00
CA GLU A 202 -2.03 24.10 -17.71
C GLU A 202 -1.07 23.04 -17.15
N VAL A 203 0.21 23.11 -17.53
CA VAL A 203 1.25 22.26 -16.95
C VAL A 203 2.05 23.07 -15.95
N TRP A 204 1.97 22.69 -14.67
CA TRP A 204 2.73 23.32 -13.61
C TRP A 204 4.11 22.67 -13.47
N ARG A 205 5.15 23.51 -13.53
CA ARG A 205 6.53 23.11 -13.24
C ARG A 205 7.08 23.99 -12.11
N PRO A 206 7.77 23.41 -11.12
CA PRO A 206 8.44 24.19 -10.10
C PRO A 206 9.54 25.05 -10.77
N GLN A 207 9.62 26.31 -10.38
CA GLN A 207 10.66 27.21 -10.88
C GLN A 207 11.99 26.83 -10.21
N ALA A 208 13.01 26.56 -11.01
CA ALA A 208 14.35 26.30 -10.49
C ALA A 208 14.88 27.58 -9.84
N GLY A 209 15.25 27.48 -8.56
CA GLY A 209 15.96 28.55 -7.86
C GLY A 209 17.44 28.58 -8.24
N PRO A 210 18.14 29.71 -8.00
CA PRO A 210 19.59 29.75 -8.10
C PRO A 210 20.19 28.76 -7.09
N GLY A 211 21.13 27.92 -7.54
CA GLY A 211 21.75 26.90 -6.70
C GLY A 211 23.14 26.53 -7.21
N ALA A 212 24.01 26.11 -6.28
CA ALA A 212 25.32 25.55 -6.60
C ALA A 212 25.27 24.04 -6.39
N ALA A 213 25.73 23.27 -7.38
CA ALA A 213 25.91 21.83 -7.25
C ALA A 213 27.33 21.54 -6.77
N MET A 214 27.46 20.72 -5.73
CA MET A 214 28.74 20.26 -5.20
C MET A 214 28.81 18.74 -5.27
N ARG A 215 30.00 18.20 -5.58
CA ARG A 215 30.27 16.76 -5.53
C ARG A 215 31.34 16.49 -4.50
N LEU A 216 31.04 15.57 -3.58
CA LEU A 216 31.97 15.10 -2.55
C LEU A 216 32.26 13.62 -2.80
N ASN A 217 33.53 13.23 -2.68
CA ASN A 217 33.94 11.83 -2.80
C ASN A 217 34.03 11.22 -1.40
N GLN A 218 33.47 10.02 -1.24
CA GLN A 218 33.52 9.23 0.00
C GLN A 218 34.09 7.85 -0.32
N PRO A 219 34.76 7.18 0.66
CA PRO A 219 35.46 5.92 0.41
C PRO A 219 34.51 4.75 0.12
N ASP A 220 33.29 4.76 0.67
CA ASP A 220 32.27 3.75 0.45
C ASP A 220 30.85 4.33 0.70
N ALA A 221 29.82 3.51 0.41
CA ALA A 221 28.42 3.88 0.57
C ALA A 221 28.01 4.16 2.03
N ALA A 222 28.68 3.55 3.01
CA ALA A 222 28.36 3.77 4.42
C ALA A 222 28.85 5.16 4.87
N HIS A 223 30.06 5.54 4.46
CA HIS A 223 30.62 6.89 4.69
C HIS A 223 29.88 7.95 3.89
N GLU A 224 29.43 7.63 2.67
CA GLU A 224 28.56 8.50 1.86
C GLU A 224 27.27 8.86 2.59
N LEU A 225 26.53 7.84 3.05
CA LEU A 225 25.31 8.03 3.82
C LEU A 225 25.56 8.81 5.12
N GLU A 226 26.64 8.48 5.84
CA GLU A 226 26.97 9.18 7.09
C GLU A 226 27.29 10.66 6.86
N ALA A 227 28.07 10.97 5.82
CA ALA A 227 28.41 12.34 5.45
C ALA A 227 27.16 13.12 5.03
N ALA A 228 26.27 12.52 4.23
CA ALA A 228 25.02 13.14 3.81
C ALA A 228 24.11 13.47 5.00
N VAL A 229 23.99 12.56 5.97
CA VAL A 229 23.16 12.79 7.17
C VAL A 229 23.80 13.82 8.11
N ARG A 230 25.14 13.84 8.25
CA ARG A 230 25.84 14.90 9.01
C ARG A 230 25.67 16.27 8.37
N TRP A 231 25.73 16.35 7.03
CA TRP A 231 25.46 17.57 6.30
C TRP A 231 24.03 18.05 6.53
N ALA A 232 23.04 17.16 6.41
CA ALA A 232 21.66 17.49 6.72
C ALA A 232 21.47 17.97 8.16
N ARG A 233 22.16 17.36 9.13
CA ARG A 233 22.17 17.81 10.52
C ARG A 233 22.72 19.23 10.66
N GLY A 234 23.86 19.53 10.03
CA GLY A 234 24.45 20.87 10.05
C GLY A 234 23.47 21.92 9.51
N LEU A 235 22.81 21.63 8.39
CA LEU A 235 21.78 22.52 7.84
C LEU A 235 20.61 22.75 8.82
N LEU A 236 20.16 21.70 9.53
CA LEU A 236 19.10 21.84 10.54
C LEU A 236 19.55 22.65 11.77
N GLU A 237 20.80 22.48 12.20
CA GLU A 237 21.38 23.24 13.32
C GLU A 237 21.62 24.71 12.95
N ASP A 238 21.91 25.00 11.67
CA ASP A 238 22.06 26.34 11.11
C ASP A 238 20.71 27.01 10.75
N ASP A 239 19.58 26.40 11.11
CA ASP A 239 18.21 26.87 10.82
C ASP A 239 17.95 27.13 9.32
N ALA A 240 18.51 26.27 8.46
CA ALA A 240 18.32 26.39 7.01
C ALA A 240 16.82 26.32 6.64
N ALA A 241 16.39 27.29 5.83
CA ALA A 241 15.00 27.39 5.41
C ALA A 241 14.61 26.25 4.46
N GLY A 242 13.58 25.47 4.85
CA GLY A 242 12.89 24.54 3.97
C GLY A 242 13.18 23.05 4.24
N PRO A 243 12.47 22.15 3.53
CA PRO A 243 12.66 20.72 3.69
C PRO A 243 14.00 20.26 3.08
N ILE A 244 14.75 19.45 3.82
CA ILE A 244 15.98 18.82 3.33
C ILE A 244 15.62 17.45 2.74
N GLY A 245 15.93 17.26 1.46
CA GLY A 245 15.75 15.99 0.76
C GLY A 245 17.05 15.18 0.74
N LEU A 246 17.00 13.92 1.17
CA LEU A 246 18.05 12.93 0.97
C LEU A 246 17.56 11.85 0.00
N VAL A 247 18.18 11.74 -1.17
CA VAL A 247 17.83 10.73 -2.17
C VAL A 247 18.82 9.57 -2.06
N VAL A 248 18.31 8.40 -1.68
CA VAL A 248 19.12 7.18 -1.51
C VAL A 248 18.72 6.17 -2.59
N PRO A 249 19.65 5.72 -3.45
CA PRO A 249 19.40 4.64 -4.38
C PRO A 249 18.98 3.36 -3.65
N ASP A 250 17.97 2.66 -4.19
CA ASP A 250 17.42 1.43 -3.61
C ASP A 250 17.17 1.52 -2.08
N LEU A 251 16.40 2.54 -1.69
CA LEU A 251 16.02 2.75 -0.29
C LEU A 251 15.32 1.53 0.32
N ALA A 252 14.66 0.70 -0.49
CA ALA A 252 14.00 -0.52 -0.02
C ALA A 252 15.00 -1.51 0.56
N HIS A 253 16.09 -1.79 -0.16
CA HIS A 253 17.16 -2.66 0.33
C HIS A 253 17.94 -2.03 1.49
N ASN A 254 18.21 -0.73 1.40
CA ASN A 254 19.08 -0.02 2.34
C ASN A 254 18.36 0.58 3.56
N ARG A 255 17.05 0.42 3.68
CA ARG A 255 16.20 1.11 4.67
C ARG A 255 16.75 1.02 6.09
N ALA A 256 17.00 -0.20 6.57
CA ALA A 256 17.42 -0.42 7.94
C ALA A 256 18.78 0.22 8.24
N ALA A 257 19.66 0.30 7.24
CA ALA A 257 20.93 1.00 7.36
C ALA A 257 20.74 2.51 7.41
N VAL A 258 19.93 3.06 6.51
CA VAL A 258 19.57 4.49 6.47
C VAL A 258 18.92 4.94 7.77
N GLU A 259 17.89 4.22 8.24
CA GLU A 259 17.18 4.53 9.48
C GLU A 259 18.13 4.52 10.68
N ARG A 260 19.04 3.53 10.78
CA ARG A 260 20.02 3.46 11.86
C ARG A 260 20.97 4.66 11.87
N VAL A 261 21.43 5.10 10.71
CA VAL A 261 22.32 6.27 10.60
C VAL A 261 21.58 7.56 10.95
N LEU A 262 20.35 7.73 10.46
CA LEU A 262 19.48 8.86 10.80
C LEU A 262 19.18 8.92 12.30
N GLU A 263 18.76 7.81 12.91
CA GLU A 263 18.50 7.73 14.35
C GLU A 263 19.75 8.09 15.16
N ARG A 264 20.91 7.51 14.81
CA ARG A 264 22.16 7.76 15.53
C ARG A 264 22.61 9.22 15.45
N ILE A 265 22.48 9.86 14.29
CA ILE A 265 23.02 11.22 14.07
C ILE A 265 22.01 12.30 14.46
N LEU A 266 20.74 12.15 14.08
CA LEU A 266 19.70 13.15 14.31
C LEU A 266 18.99 12.96 15.67
N ARG A 267 19.08 11.77 16.28
CA ARG A 267 18.45 11.47 17.58
C ARG A 267 19.39 10.74 18.54
N PRO A 268 20.58 11.30 18.86
CA PRO A 268 21.58 10.62 19.68
C PRO A 268 21.07 10.25 21.10
N GLY A 269 20.08 10.97 21.64
CA GLY A 269 19.47 10.70 22.95
C GLY A 269 18.33 9.69 22.95
N ALA A 270 17.81 9.27 21.80
CA ALA A 270 16.61 8.42 21.73
C ALA A 270 16.82 6.98 22.25
N GLY A 271 18.07 6.52 22.34
CA GLY A 271 18.43 5.19 22.86
C GLY A 271 18.63 5.13 24.38
N LEU A 272 18.52 6.25 25.09
CA LEU A 272 18.76 6.29 26.54
C LEU A 272 17.57 5.75 27.34
N PRO A 273 17.78 5.02 28.45
CA PRO A 273 16.70 4.56 29.32
C PRO A 273 15.84 5.72 29.82
N GLY A 274 14.53 5.62 29.65
CA GLY A 274 13.59 6.68 30.05
C GLY A 274 13.45 7.82 29.03
N ALA A 275 14.16 7.79 27.90
CA ALA A 275 13.88 8.70 26.80
C ALA A 275 12.48 8.40 26.25
N SER A 276 11.55 9.34 26.43
CA SER A 276 10.30 9.35 25.68
C SER A 276 10.67 9.31 24.19
N GLY A 277 10.11 8.36 23.44
CA GLY A 277 10.33 8.24 22.00
C GLY A 277 9.82 9.48 21.26
N GLY A 278 10.58 10.57 21.33
CA GLY A 278 10.20 11.88 20.81
C GLY A 278 10.01 11.86 19.31
N HIS A 279 9.43 12.92 18.77
CA HIS A 279 9.16 13.04 17.34
C HIS A 279 10.44 12.81 16.50
N ARG A 280 10.32 12.07 15.40
CA ARG A 280 11.42 11.88 14.45
C ARG A 280 11.54 13.14 13.60
N PRO A 281 12.72 13.79 13.51
CA PRO A 281 12.90 14.99 12.70
C PRO A 281 13.05 14.67 11.20
N TYR A 282 12.69 13.46 10.79
CA TYR A 282 12.82 12.99 9.41
C TYR A 282 11.68 12.04 9.05
N HIS A 283 11.41 11.95 7.75
CA HIS A 283 10.45 11.04 7.15
C HIS A 283 11.15 10.18 6.09
N LEU A 284 10.80 8.90 6.00
CA LEU A 284 11.26 8.00 4.94
C LEU A 284 10.11 7.76 3.96
N SER A 285 10.31 8.10 2.69
CA SER A 285 9.25 8.04 1.66
C SER A 285 8.73 6.62 1.41
N LEU A 286 9.53 5.59 1.65
CA LEU A 286 9.06 4.21 1.61
C LEU A 286 8.40 3.85 2.94
N GLY A 287 7.19 3.28 2.91
CA GLY A 287 6.58 2.69 4.10
C GLY A 287 7.31 1.42 4.57
N VAL A 288 6.99 0.96 5.78
CA VAL A 288 7.31 -0.41 6.20
C VAL A 288 6.23 -1.33 5.63
N PRO A 289 6.55 -2.52 5.10
CA PRO A 289 5.53 -3.47 4.65
C PRO A 289 4.51 -3.71 5.77
N LEU A 290 3.21 -3.69 5.44
CA LEU A 290 2.16 -3.79 6.45
C LEU A 290 2.30 -5.04 7.33
N ALA A 291 2.74 -6.17 6.73
CA ALA A 291 3.01 -7.43 7.43
C ALA A 291 4.12 -7.34 8.50
N GLU A 292 4.99 -6.34 8.42
CA GLU A 292 6.06 -6.10 9.39
C GLU A 292 5.66 -5.17 10.54
N VAL A 293 4.54 -4.45 10.39
CA VAL A 293 4.02 -3.58 11.45
C VAL A 293 3.58 -4.44 12.64
N PRO A 294 3.99 -4.16 13.90
CA PRO A 294 3.81 -5.07 15.02
C PRO A 294 2.38 -5.59 15.23
N VAL A 295 1.37 -4.72 15.10
CA VAL A 295 -0.04 -5.11 15.28
C VAL A 295 -0.49 -6.11 14.21
N VAL A 296 -0.09 -5.92 12.96
CA VAL A 296 -0.42 -6.82 11.83
C VAL A 296 0.42 -8.09 11.87
N ARG A 297 1.71 -7.98 12.21
CA ARG A 297 2.57 -9.15 12.43
C ARG A 297 1.97 -10.09 13.48
N ALA A 298 1.43 -9.54 14.57
CA ALA A 298 0.73 -10.33 15.58
C ALA A 298 -0.51 -11.03 15.01
N ALA A 299 -1.29 -10.38 14.14
CA ALA A 299 -2.40 -11.03 13.44
C ALA A 299 -1.93 -12.22 12.59
N LEU A 300 -0.89 -12.04 11.78
CA LEU A 300 -0.33 -13.10 10.94
C LEU A 300 0.19 -14.28 11.79
N GLN A 301 0.82 -14.00 12.94
CA GLN A 301 1.25 -15.04 13.88
C GLN A 301 0.07 -15.80 14.50
N VAL A 302 -1.04 -15.12 14.83
CA VAL A 302 -2.28 -15.78 15.27
C VAL A 302 -2.81 -16.72 14.18
N LEU A 303 -2.86 -16.25 12.93
CA LEU A 303 -3.33 -17.06 11.81
C LEU A 303 -2.41 -18.25 11.52
N ALA A 304 -1.10 -18.07 11.64
CA ALA A 304 -0.13 -19.16 11.54
C ALA A 304 -0.34 -20.23 12.62
N LEU A 305 -0.53 -19.81 13.87
CA LEU A 305 -0.85 -20.69 15.00
C LEU A 305 -2.21 -21.39 14.85
N ALA A 306 -3.17 -20.73 14.20
CA ALA A 306 -4.48 -21.31 13.88
C ALA A 306 -4.41 -22.36 12.75
N ARG A 307 -3.41 -22.25 11.87
CA ARG A 307 -3.16 -23.20 10.78
C ARG A 307 -2.48 -24.47 11.27
N GLY A 308 -1.56 -24.36 12.25
CA GLY A 308 -0.84 -25.52 12.76
C GLY A 308 0.22 -25.16 13.80
N ALA A 309 1.17 -26.07 13.99
CA ALA A 309 2.34 -25.81 14.83
C ALA A 309 3.25 -24.76 14.18
N VAL A 310 3.72 -23.81 14.97
CA VAL A 310 4.62 -22.73 14.54
C VAL A 310 6.00 -22.88 15.19
N PRO A 311 7.06 -22.33 14.59
CA PRO A 311 8.38 -22.26 15.22
C PRO A 311 8.30 -21.61 16.60
N LEU A 312 9.16 -22.07 17.53
CA LEU A 312 9.17 -21.55 18.89
C LEU A 312 9.45 -20.04 18.94
N GLU A 313 10.26 -19.51 18.03
CA GLU A 313 10.57 -18.09 17.92
C GLU A 313 9.32 -17.25 17.67
N GLU A 314 8.46 -17.71 16.75
CA GLU A 314 7.18 -17.07 16.43
C GLU A 314 6.19 -17.19 17.58
N ALA A 315 6.10 -18.39 18.20
CA ALA A 315 5.26 -18.60 19.37
C ALA A 315 5.67 -17.69 20.53
N GLY A 316 6.97 -17.56 20.78
CA GLY A 316 7.53 -16.71 21.84
C GLY A 316 7.33 -15.22 21.59
N ALA A 317 7.39 -14.78 20.32
CA ALA A 317 7.00 -13.42 19.95
C ALA A 317 5.51 -13.17 20.20
N LEU A 318 4.65 -14.12 19.83
CA LEU A 318 3.20 -14.02 20.05
C LEU A 318 2.83 -14.00 21.54
N LEU A 319 3.47 -14.81 22.37
CA LEU A 319 3.27 -14.83 23.83
C LEU A 319 3.57 -13.47 24.47
N ARG A 320 4.58 -12.76 23.96
CA ARG A 320 5.01 -11.44 24.43
C ARG A 320 4.31 -10.29 23.71
N SER A 321 3.37 -10.58 22.80
CA SER A 321 2.68 -9.58 22.02
C SER A 321 1.70 -8.77 22.87
N PRO A 322 1.79 -7.42 22.86
CA PRO A 322 0.87 -6.55 23.59
C PRO A 322 -0.53 -6.50 22.97
N PHE A 323 -0.72 -7.08 21.79
CA PHE A 323 -1.96 -7.01 21.01
C PHE A 323 -2.94 -8.15 21.32
N LEU A 324 -2.62 -9.03 22.27
CA LEU A 324 -3.51 -10.14 22.65
C LEU A 324 -4.23 -9.84 23.96
N ALA A 325 -5.49 -10.26 24.05
CA ALA A 325 -6.29 -10.06 25.25
C ALA A 325 -5.60 -10.59 26.50
N GLY A 326 -5.63 -9.79 27.57
CA GLY A 326 -5.03 -10.15 28.86
C GLY A 326 -3.52 -9.89 28.99
N TYR A 327 -2.87 -9.32 27.97
CA TYR A 327 -1.43 -9.05 28.02
C TYR A 327 -0.98 -8.25 29.26
N PRO A 328 -1.60 -7.11 29.65
CA PRO A 328 -1.13 -6.34 30.80
C PRO A 328 -1.14 -7.12 32.11
N ALA A 329 -2.09 -8.04 32.27
CA ALA A 329 -2.23 -8.86 33.47
C ALA A 329 -1.35 -10.12 33.44
N GLU A 330 -1.01 -10.64 32.26
CA GLU A 330 -0.33 -11.93 32.09
C GLU A 330 1.08 -11.80 31.47
N ALA A 331 1.58 -10.60 31.20
CA ALA A 331 2.83 -10.38 30.46
C ALA A 331 4.01 -11.14 31.07
N TYR A 332 4.18 -11.08 32.39
CA TYR A 332 5.24 -11.79 33.10
C TYR A 332 5.07 -13.31 33.05
N ALA A 333 3.87 -13.81 33.33
CA ALA A 333 3.55 -15.24 33.25
C ALA A 333 3.78 -15.81 31.85
N ARG A 334 3.40 -15.06 30.80
CA ARG A 334 3.64 -15.42 29.39
C ARG A 334 5.12 -15.40 29.02
N ALA A 335 5.89 -14.45 29.54
CA ALA A 335 7.35 -14.42 29.34
C ALA A 335 8.04 -15.61 30.02
N ARG A 336 7.60 -16.00 31.23
CA ARG A 336 8.07 -17.20 31.91
C ARG A 336 7.71 -18.48 31.15
N LEU A 337 6.52 -18.52 30.55
CA LEU A 337 6.11 -19.61 29.66
C LEU A 337 7.03 -19.73 28.44
N ASP A 338 7.34 -18.63 27.75
CA ASP A 338 8.30 -18.61 26.62
C ASP A 338 9.68 -19.12 27.04
N ALA A 339 10.24 -18.58 28.12
CA ALA A 339 11.55 -19.00 28.64
C ALA A 339 11.58 -20.51 28.96
N ARG A 340 10.47 -21.06 29.44
CA ARG A 340 10.36 -22.48 29.79
C ARG A 340 10.21 -23.37 28.56
N LEU A 341 9.45 -22.94 27.54
CA LEU A 341 9.39 -23.63 26.25
C LEU A 341 10.78 -23.75 25.61
N ARG A 342 11.59 -22.68 25.69
CA ARG A 342 12.99 -22.67 25.24
C ARG A 342 13.86 -23.67 26.00
N ARG A 343 13.72 -23.72 27.33
CA ARG A 343 14.45 -24.69 28.18
C ARG A 343 14.08 -26.14 27.90
N PHE A 344 12.85 -26.41 27.46
CA PHE A 344 12.43 -27.75 27.06
C PHE A 344 12.94 -28.18 25.68
N GLY A 345 13.66 -27.32 24.95
CA GLY A 345 14.23 -27.65 23.64
C GLY A 345 13.17 -27.90 22.57
N VAL A 346 11.97 -27.34 22.71
CA VAL A 346 10.89 -27.51 21.75
C VAL A 346 11.17 -26.67 20.51
N THR A 347 11.11 -27.26 19.32
CA THR A 347 11.32 -26.53 18.06
C THR A 347 10.03 -25.92 17.50
N THR A 348 8.88 -26.58 17.71
CA THR A 348 7.58 -26.11 17.25
C THR A 348 6.49 -26.31 18.30
N VAL A 349 5.50 -25.41 18.32
CA VAL A 349 4.41 -25.43 19.30
C VAL A 349 3.06 -25.24 18.63
N SER A 350 2.09 -26.09 18.98
CA SER A 350 0.70 -25.99 18.53
C SER A 350 -0.16 -25.18 19.51
N SER A 351 -1.30 -24.68 19.04
CA SER A 351 -2.28 -23.97 19.86
C SER A 351 -2.79 -24.82 21.04
N ALA A 352 -3.03 -26.12 20.82
CA ALA A 352 -3.44 -27.05 21.85
C ALA A 352 -2.35 -27.23 22.94
N ARG A 353 -1.09 -27.40 22.54
CA ARG A 353 0.02 -27.52 23.49
C ARG A 353 0.22 -26.23 24.29
N LEU A 354 0.15 -25.07 23.63
CA LEU A 354 0.22 -23.77 24.32
C LEU A 354 -0.93 -23.62 25.32
N ARG A 355 -2.15 -24.02 24.97
CA ARG A 355 -3.32 -23.97 25.87
C ARG A 355 -3.09 -24.82 27.11
N ASP A 356 -2.65 -26.06 26.93
CA ASP A 356 -2.46 -26.99 28.03
C ASP A 356 -1.36 -26.49 28.97
N LEU A 357 -0.28 -25.94 28.43
CA LEU A 357 0.76 -25.30 29.23
C LEU A 357 0.22 -24.04 29.93
N ALA A 358 -0.50 -23.16 29.24
CA ALA A 358 -1.06 -21.95 29.82
C ALA A 358 -2.02 -22.21 31.00
N MET A 359 -2.65 -23.38 31.07
CA MET A 359 -3.53 -23.80 32.17
C MET A 359 -2.84 -24.50 33.33
N ARG A 360 -1.57 -24.91 33.19
CA ARG A 360 -0.87 -25.62 34.27
C ARG A 360 -0.77 -24.75 35.52
N THR A 361 -0.70 -25.39 36.67
CA THR A 361 -0.52 -24.77 37.98
C THR A 361 0.57 -25.54 38.74
N GLY A 362 1.27 -24.86 39.65
CA GLY A 362 2.30 -25.46 40.51
C GLY A 362 3.30 -24.42 41.02
N GLU A 363 4.17 -24.79 41.97
CA GLU A 363 5.09 -23.85 42.65
C GLU A 363 5.98 -23.03 41.71
N ARG A 364 6.26 -23.55 40.50
CA ARG A 364 7.06 -22.87 39.47
C ARG A 364 6.25 -22.50 38.24
N TRP A 365 4.93 -22.55 38.27
CA TRP A 365 4.06 -22.32 37.13
C TRP A 365 2.98 -21.28 37.44
N GLU A 366 3.04 -20.13 36.76
CA GLU A 366 1.97 -19.13 36.79
C GLU A 366 1.01 -19.39 35.62
N PRO A 367 -0.28 -19.60 35.88
CA PRO A 367 -1.26 -19.82 34.82
C PRO A 367 -1.50 -18.54 34.02
N CYS A 368 -1.82 -18.69 32.73
CA CYS A 368 -2.24 -17.62 31.83
C CYS A 368 -3.69 -17.89 31.39
N PRO A 369 -4.69 -17.72 32.27
CA PRO A 369 -6.07 -18.14 32.02
C PRO A 369 -6.74 -17.43 30.84
N ARG A 370 -6.46 -16.14 30.59
CA ARG A 370 -7.01 -15.39 29.45
C ARG A 370 -6.40 -15.86 28.13
N LEU A 371 -5.09 -16.12 28.11
CA LEU A 371 -4.43 -16.75 26.97
C LEU A 371 -5.02 -18.14 26.68
N ALA A 372 -5.13 -18.99 27.71
CA ALA A 372 -5.67 -20.33 27.57
C ALA A 372 -7.12 -20.33 27.07
N ALA A 373 -7.96 -19.42 27.58
CA ALA A 373 -9.34 -19.25 27.10
C ALA A 373 -9.38 -18.86 25.62
N GLY A 374 -8.50 -17.96 25.18
CA GLY A 374 -8.41 -17.56 23.79
C GLY A 374 -7.90 -18.68 22.87
N LEU A 375 -6.89 -19.44 23.30
CA LEU A 375 -6.41 -20.62 22.57
C LEU A 375 -7.49 -21.70 22.49
N ALA A 376 -8.28 -21.90 23.55
CA ALA A 376 -9.41 -22.82 23.53
C ALA A 376 -10.51 -22.39 22.52
N ARG A 377 -10.81 -21.09 22.42
CA ARG A 377 -11.70 -20.56 21.37
C ARG A 377 -11.12 -20.75 19.98
N LEU A 378 -9.80 -20.56 19.82
CA LEU A 378 -9.12 -20.74 18.54
C LEU A 378 -9.18 -22.20 18.07
N THR A 379 -8.95 -23.17 18.96
CA THR A 379 -9.09 -24.60 18.65
C THR A 379 -10.54 -24.96 18.32
N ARG A 380 -11.52 -24.37 19.02
CA ARG A 380 -12.96 -24.59 18.74
C ARG A 380 -13.43 -24.00 17.41
N ALA A 381 -12.72 -23.03 16.84
CA ALA A 381 -13.05 -22.42 15.56
C ALA A 381 -12.92 -23.40 14.36
N GLY A 382 -12.46 -24.64 14.60
CA GLY A 382 -12.50 -25.74 13.64
C GLY A 382 -11.41 -25.68 12.57
N ALA A 383 -11.32 -26.77 11.81
CA ALA A 383 -10.44 -26.86 10.66
C ALA A 383 -10.85 -25.84 9.60
N ALA A 384 -9.86 -25.29 8.91
CA ALA A 384 -10.14 -24.41 7.79
C ALA A 384 -10.72 -25.22 6.62
N PRO A 385 -11.67 -24.67 5.84
CA PRO A 385 -12.20 -25.36 4.66
C PRO A 385 -11.10 -25.59 3.63
N ARG A 386 -11.22 -26.64 2.81
CA ARG A 386 -10.29 -26.89 1.69
C ARG A 386 -10.48 -25.88 0.55
N ARG A 387 -11.73 -25.48 0.30
CA ARG A 387 -12.13 -24.47 -0.67
C ARG A 387 -13.26 -23.65 -0.06
N ALA A 388 -13.19 -22.33 -0.21
CA ALA A 388 -14.21 -21.40 0.22
C ALA A 388 -14.05 -20.09 -0.57
N ALA A 389 -15.11 -19.29 -0.65
CA ALA A 389 -15.05 -17.99 -1.28
C ALA A 389 -14.07 -17.06 -0.52
N PRO A 390 -13.43 -16.07 -1.19
CA PRO A 390 -12.53 -15.13 -0.53
C PRO A 390 -13.18 -14.42 0.68
N ALA A 391 -14.46 -14.04 0.56
CA ALA A 391 -15.21 -13.44 1.67
C ALA A 391 -15.36 -14.37 2.89
N ASP A 392 -15.53 -15.67 2.67
CA ASP A 392 -15.62 -16.64 3.77
C ASP A 392 -14.28 -16.85 4.47
N TRP A 393 -13.18 -16.80 3.72
CA TRP A 393 -11.83 -16.78 4.27
C TRP A 393 -11.57 -15.52 5.11
N ALA A 394 -11.92 -14.34 4.62
CA ALA A 394 -11.79 -13.08 5.36
C ALA A 394 -12.57 -13.14 6.70
N ARG A 395 -13.82 -13.63 6.66
CA ARG A 395 -14.64 -13.84 7.88
C ARG A 395 -14.01 -14.87 8.83
N LEU A 396 -13.45 -15.97 8.31
CA LEU A 396 -12.77 -16.97 9.12
C LEU A 396 -11.53 -16.38 9.82
N TRP A 397 -10.71 -15.60 9.12
CA TRP A 397 -9.54 -14.95 9.70
C TRP A 397 -9.94 -13.94 10.78
N ALA A 398 -10.94 -13.09 10.52
CA ALA A 398 -11.47 -12.16 11.51
C ALA A 398 -11.94 -12.87 12.79
N ARG A 399 -12.67 -13.99 12.67
CA ARG A 399 -13.10 -14.81 13.83
C ARG A 399 -11.92 -15.41 14.59
N ARG A 400 -10.89 -15.89 13.91
CA ARG A 400 -9.69 -16.46 14.53
C ARG A 400 -8.87 -15.42 15.28
N LEU A 401 -8.75 -14.21 14.72
CA LEU A 401 -8.12 -13.08 15.40
C LEU A 401 -8.89 -12.66 16.66
N ALA A 402 -10.21 -12.55 16.55
CA ALA A 402 -11.08 -12.25 17.68
C ALA A 402 -11.02 -13.33 18.79
N ALA A 403 -10.77 -14.60 18.43
CA ALA A 403 -10.66 -15.68 19.42
C ALA A 403 -9.54 -15.43 20.45
N LEU A 404 -8.39 -14.88 20.04
CA LEU A 404 -7.30 -14.46 20.93
C LEU A 404 -7.43 -13.00 21.41
N GLY A 405 -8.53 -12.34 21.07
CA GLY A 405 -8.81 -10.96 21.43
C GLY A 405 -7.87 -9.95 20.79
N TRP A 406 -7.35 -10.27 19.59
CA TRP A 406 -6.59 -9.32 18.80
C TRP A 406 -7.52 -8.21 18.25
N PRO A 407 -7.09 -6.93 18.22
CA PRO A 407 -5.78 -6.40 18.66
C PRO A 407 -5.75 -5.90 20.14
N GLY A 408 -6.79 -6.15 20.93
CA GLY A 408 -7.07 -5.42 22.18
C GLY A 408 -6.47 -5.99 23.45
N GLY A 409 -5.13 -6.11 23.52
CA GLY A 409 -4.41 -6.34 24.79
C GLY A 409 -4.14 -5.05 25.58
N ARG A 410 -3.90 -3.94 24.88
CA ARG A 410 -3.80 -2.56 25.40
C ARG A 410 -4.44 -1.58 24.42
N GLY A 411 -4.57 -0.30 24.80
CA GLY A 411 -4.92 0.76 23.85
C GLY A 411 -3.87 0.89 22.74
N LEU A 412 -4.33 1.11 21.51
CA LEU A 412 -3.46 1.29 20.35
C LEU A 412 -3.02 2.76 20.26
N ASP A 413 -1.82 2.99 19.74
CA ASP A 413 -1.40 4.33 19.33
C ASP A 413 -1.92 4.69 17.93
N SER A 414 -1.72 5.94 17.50
CA SER A 414 -2.22 6.43 16.21
C SER A 414 -1.67 5.66 15.01
N ALA A 415 -0.41 5.22 15.04
CA ALA A 415 0.20 4.46 13.94
C ALA A 415 -0.35 3.03 13.89
N GLU A 416 -0.60 2.44 15.05
CA GLU A 416 -1.23 1.13 15.18
C GLU A 416 -2.69 1.14 14.72
N TYR A 417 -3.45 2.22 14.97
CA TYR A 417 -4.80 2.40 14.42
C TYR A 417 -4.76 2.46 12.88
N GLN A 418 -3.86 3.25 12.29
CA GLN A 418 -3.70 3.33 10.84
C GLN A 418 -3.35 1.96 10.22
N ALA A 419 -2.47 1.19 10.87
CA ALA A 419 -2.11 -0.14 10.40
C ALA A 419 -3.27 -1.15 10.52
N LEU A 420 -4.10 -1.02 11.55
CA LEU A 420 -5.30 -1.84 11.71
C LEU A 420 -6.32 -1.56 10.60
N ASP A 421 -6.55 -0.30 10.26
CA ASP A 421 -7.49 0.08 9.20
C ASP A 421 -6.97 -0.37 7.83
N ALA A 422 -5.69 -0.15 7.52
CA ALA A 422 -5.07 -0.68 6.31
C ALA A 422 -5.17 -2.21 6.19
N PHE A 423 -5.07 -2.94 7.32
CA PHE A 423 -5.25 -4.40 7.33
C PHE A 423 -6.71 -4.81 7.08
N ARG A 424 -7.68 -4.04 7.58
CA ARG A 424 -9.11 -4.27 7.32
C ARG A 424 -9.44 -4.01 5.85
N ASP A 425 -8.93 -2.94 5.27
CA ASP A 425 -9.12 -2.60 3.87
C ASP A 425 -8.56 -3.71 2.97
N LEU A 426 -7.40 -4.28 3.32
CA LEU A 426 -6.83 -5.43 2.62
C LEU A 426 -7.73 -6.66 2.68
N LEU A 427 -8.32 -6.96 3.84
CA LEU A 427 -9.27 -8.07 3.99
C LEU A 427 -10.56 -7.85 3.17
N SER A 428 -11.03 -6.60 3.10
CA SER A 428 -12.18 -6.22 2.27
C SER A 428 -11.85 -6.36 0.77
N ALA A 429 -10.70 -5.86 0.32
CA ALA A 429 -10.24 -6.01 -1.05
C ALA A 429 -10.06 -7.49 -1.44
N PHE A 430 -9.52 -8.32 -0.53
CA PHE A 430 -9.44 -9.76 -0.73
C PHE A 430 -10.83 -10.40 -0.83
N ALA A 431 -11.79 -9.99 0.01
CA ALA A 431 -13.16 -10.51 -0.06
C ALA A 431 -13.84 -10.20 -1.40
N GLY A 432 -13.56 -9.02 -1.97
CA GLY A 432 -14.04 -8.59 -3.30
C GLY A 432 -13.48 -9.38 -4.48
N LEU A 433 -12.45 -10.23 -4.28
CA LEU A 433 -11.99 -11.15 -5.32
C LEU A 433 -13.04 -12.19 -5.70
N GLY A 434 -14.07 -12.43 -4.88
CA GLY A 434 -15.16 -13.34 -5.23
C GLY A 434 -16.04 -12.86 -6.39
N GLU A 435 -15.86 -11.61 -6.83
CA GLU A 435 -16.60 -11.00 -7.94
C GLU A 435 -15.96 -11.28 -9.31
N VAL A 436 -14.72 -11.79 -9.35
CA VAL A 436 -13.92 -12.04 -10.56
C VAL A 436 -13.41 -13.47 -10.72
#